data_AF-A0A7J7LD18-F1
#
_entry.id   AF-A0A7J7LD18-F1
#
_cell.length_a   1.000
_cell.length_b   1.000
_cell.length_c   1.000
_cell.angle_alpha   90.00
_cell.angle_beta   90.00
_cell.angle_gamma   90.00
#
_symmetry.space_group_name_H-M   'P 1'
#
loop_
_entity.id
_entity.type
_entity.pdbx_description
1 polymer ?
#
loop_
_entity_poly.entity_id
_entity_poly.type
_entity_poly.pdbx_seq_one_letter_code
_entity_poly.pdbx_strand_id
1 'polypeptide(L)'
;MATIHSSMFPIKHHHHHLLYSNGVFVVPTCPSSSSVIGANRGLFFGDSFGLCVKSKRTRRRIRAGSSVRAPLGKNWVSVKAALHLEGKNVTKKKSSNPKAANLEDIISERGACGVGFIANLENKATHGIIKDALTALGCMEHRGGCGADNDSGDGSGMMTSIPWDLYNDWANKEGLPSFDKSHTGVGMVFLPKDVDSMEEAKQVIINTLRQEGLEVIGWRLVPVNTSIVGYYAKETMPNIQQVFVKVLKEENIADIERELYICRKIIEREARLEKWGEELYFCSLSNQTIVYKGMLRSEVLGKFYYDLQSDLYKSPFAIYHRRYSTNTSPRWRLAQPMRFLGHNGEINTIQGNLNWMQSRETSLKSPVWRGRENEITPYGNTSASDSANLDSASELLIRSGRSPEEALMILVPEAYKNHPTLMLKYPEVVDFYDYYKGQMEAWDGPALLLFR
;
A
#
# COMPACT_ATOMS: atom_id res chain seq x y z
N MET A 1 10.82 51.21 -41.40
CA MET A 1 9.79 51.78 -42.29
C MET A 1 8.61 50.83 -42.32
N ALA A 2 7.40 51.36 -42.12
CA ALA A 2 6.08 50.73 -42.21
C ALA A 2 5.66 49.70 -41.13
N THR A 3 5.13 50.28 -40.06
CA THR A 3 4.13 49.81 -39.09
C THR A 3 2.81 49.42 -39.75
N ILE A 4 2.10 48.39 -39.24
CA ILE A 4 0.62 48.42 -39.12
C ILE A 4 0.22 47.83 -37.76
N HIS A 5 -0.43 48.67 -36.97
CA HIS A 5 -1.16 48.38 -35.73
C HIS A 5 -2.61 48.01 -36.08
N SER A 6 -3.24 47.12 -35.31
CA SER A 6 -4.59 47.39 -34.79
C SER A 6 -4.85 46.60 -33.52
N SER A 7 -5.17 47.34 -32.46
CA SER A 7 -5.73 46.89 -31.19
C SER A 7 -7.27 46.82 -31.27
N MET A 8 -7.90 45.90 -30.52
CA MET A 8 -9.01 46.16 -29.57
C MET A 8 -9.67 44.84 -29.07
N PHE A 9 -9.80 44.74 -27.74
CA PHE A 9 -10.61 43.78 -26.95
C PHE A 9 -12.13 44.15 -26.99
N PRO A 10 -13.04 43.56 -26.17
CA PRO A 10 -13.58 42.20 -26.16
C PRO A 10 -15.13 42.18 -26.14
N ILE A 11 -15.80 41.08 -26.53
CA ILE A 11 -17.23 40.87 -26.15
C ILE A 11 -17.46 39.42 -25.72
N LYS A 12 -18.01 39.30 -24.50
CA LYS A 12 -18.49 38.10 -23.81
C LYS A 12 -19.62 37.43 -24.60
N HIS A 13 -19.64 36.10 -24.66
CA HIS A 13 -20.89 35.35 -24.52
C HIS A 13 -20.64 34.02 -23.79
N HIS A 14 -21.29 33.91 -22.63
CA HIS A 14 -21.46 32.69 -21.86
C HIS A 14 -22.35 31.71 -22.63
N HIS A 15 -21.94 30.44 -22.71
CA HIS A 15 -22.88 29.33 -22.85
C HIS A 15 -22.48 28.21 -21.87
N HIS A 16 -23.18 28.18 -20.75
CA HIS A 16 -23.30 27.01 -19.89
C HIS A 16 -24.24 26.02 -20.59
N HIS A 17 -23.76 24.80 -20.88
CA HIS A 17 -24.64 23.66 -21.13
C HIS A 17 -24.70 22.81 -19.87
N LEU A 18 -25.73 23.08 -19.06
CA LEU A 18 -26.22 22.19 -18.01
C LEU A 18 -27.23 21.23 -18.66
N LEU A 19 -26.88 19.94 -18.73
CA LEU A 19 -27.82 18.88 -19.06
C LEU A 19 -28.50 18.43 -17.76
N TYR A 20 -29.69 18.97 -17.50
CA TYR A 20 -30.64 18.41 -16.54
C TYR A 20 -31.40 17.26 -17.21
N SER A 21 -31.30 16.04 -16.66
CA SER A 21 -32.25 14.98 -16.95
C SER A 21 -33.30 14.94 -15.84
N ASN A 22 -34.55 15.18 -16.23
CA ASN A 22 -35.73 14.98 -15.39
C ASN A 22 -35.99 13.48 -15.22
N GLY A 23 -35.62 12.95 -14.06
CA GLY A 23 -36.00 11.59 -13.62
C GLY A 23 -37.14 11.67 -12.61
N VAL A 24 -38.36 11.36 -13.08
CA VAL A 24 -39.57 11.26 -12.26
C VAL A 24 -39.41 10.13 -11.24
N PHE A 25 -39.66 10.45 -9.97
CA PHE A 25 -39.82 9.47 -8.88
C PHE A 25 -41.07 8.63 -9.12
N VAL A 26 -40.91 7.31 -9.28
CA VAL A 26 -41.99 6.33 -9.17
C VAL A 26 -41.65 5.37 -8.05
N VAL A 27 -42.44 5.44 -6.97
CA VAL A 27 -42.45 4.51 -5.84
C VAL A 27 -43.08 3.19 -6.30
N PRO A 28 -42.47 2.01 -6.06
CA PRO A 28 -43.20 0.76 -6.13
C PRO A 28 -43.64 0.33 -4.73
N THR A 29 -44.95 0.40 -4.50
CA THR A 29 -45.64 -0.27 -3.41
C THR A 29 -45.66 -1.79 -3.64
N CYS A 30 -45.33 -2.54 -2.59
CA CYS A 30 -45.52 -3.98 -2.48
C CYS A 30 -47.02 -4.36 -2.57
N PRO A 31 -47.36 -5.52 -3.14
CA PRO A 31 -48.38 -6.34 -2.51
C PRO A 31 -48.04 -7.83 -2.41
N SER A 32 -48.70 -8.43 -1.43
CA SER A 32 -48.60 -9.78 -0.87
C SER A 32 -49.28 -10.88 -1.69
N SER A 33 -48.67 -12.08 -1.62
CA SER A 33 -49.23 -13.45 -1.50
C SER A 33 -50.28 -14.03 -2.48
N SER A 34 -49.92 -15.22 -3.01
CA SER A 34 -50.74 -16.42 -3.36
C SER A 34 -51.84 -16.29 -4.43
N SER A 35 -52.14 -17.24 -5.33
CA SER A 35 -51.64 -18.57 -5.72
C SER A 35 -52.44 -19.00 -6.98
N VAL A 36 -52.04 -20.12 -7.62
CA VAL A 36 -52.86 -21.03 -8.48
C VAL A 36 -52.79 -20.89 -10.04
N ILE A 37 -52.08 -21.88 -10.61
CA ILE A 37 -52.35 -22.75 -11.79
C ILE A 37 -52.55 -22.15 -13.20
N GLY A 38 -51.72 -22.64 -14.14
CA GLY A 38 -52.00 -22.68 -15.57
C GLY A 38 -50.84 -23.24 -16.39
N ALA A 39 -50.92 -24.52 -16.77
CA ALA A 39 -49.90 -25.25 -17.52
C ALA A 39 -50.01 -25.03 -19.04
N ASN A 40 -48.88 -24.98 -19.77
CA ASN A 40 -48.71 -25.78 -20.99
C ASN A 40 -47.25 -25.91 -21.48
N ARG A 41 -46.79 -27.16 -21.48
CA ARG A 41 -45.89 -27.91 -22.38
C ARG A 41 -44.83 -27.19 -23.24
N GLY A 42 -43.60 -27.68 -23.08
CA GLY A 42 -42.50 -27.63 -24.05
C GLY A 42 -41.29 -28.44 -23.57
N LEU A 43 -41.36 -29.77 -23.69
CA LEU A 43 -40.28 -30.72 -23.40
C LEU A 43 -39.25 -30.74 -24.55
N PHE A 44 -37.96 -30.76 -24.21
CA PHE A 44 -36.94 -31.57 -24.89
C PHE A 44 -35.89 -32.01 -23.86
N PHE A 45 -35.78 -33.33 -23.68
CA PHE A 45 -34.78 -34.05 -22.88
C PHE A 45 -33.71 -34.61 -23.82
N GLY A 46 -32.48 -34.72 -23.34
CA GLY A 46 -31.39 -35.46 -23.99
C GLY A 46 -30.33 -35.85 -22.96
N ASP A 47 -30.51 -37.02 -22.35
CA ASP A 47 -29.49 -37.74 -21.59
C ASP A 47 -28.58 -38.53 -22.54
N SER A 48 -27.29 -38.65 -22.22
CA SER A 48 -26.59 -39.93 -22.27
C SER A 48 -25.15 -39.93 -21.73
N PHE A 49 -24.98 -40.80 -20.73
CA PHE A 49 -23.84 -41.67 -20.40
C PHE A 49 -22.47 -41.10 -20.00
N GLY A 50 -22.15 -41.35 -18.73
CA GLY A 50 -20.81 -41.24 -18.18
C GLY A 50 -19.90 -42.42 -18.47
N LEU A 51 -18.61 -42.21 -18.18
CA LEU A 51 -17.62 -43.27 -17.99
C LEU A 51 -16.61 -42.79 -16.94
N CYS A 52 -16.66 -43.44 -15.79
CA CYS A 52 -15.68 -43.35 -14.71
C CYS A 52 -14.54 -44.32 -15.02
N VAL A 53 -13.29 -43.83 -15.06
CA VAL A 53 -12.10 -44.68 -15.09
C VAL A 53 -11.17 -44.29 -13.95
N LYS A 54 -11.03 -45.22 -13.00
CA LYS A 54 -10.00 -45.23 -11.95
C LYS A 54 -8.63 -45.53 -12.57
N SER A 55 -7.63 -44.71 -12.29
CA SER A 55 -6.23 -45.02 -12.58
C SER A 55 -5.47 -45.30 -11.26
N LYS A 56 -4.87 -46.50 -11.19
CA LYS A 56 -4.12 -47.03 -10.04
C LYS A 56 -2.67 -46.55 -10.07
N ARG A 57 -2.16 -46.12 -8.91
CA ARG A 57 -0.73 -45.98 -8.60
C ARG A 57 0.01 -47.31 -8.86
N THR A 58 1.10 -47.28 -9.61
CA THR A 58 2.04 -48.39 -9.72
C THR A 58 3.41 -47.95 -9.19
N ARG A 59 3.84 -48.58 -8.08
CA ARG A 59 5.22 -48.54 -7.58
C ARG A 59 6.12 -49.33 -8.53
N ARG A 60 7.21 -48.73 -9.02
CA ARG A 60 8.35 -49.48 -9.57
C ARG A 60 9.52 -49.43 -8.60
N ARG A 61 9.89 -50.62 -8.13
CA ARG A 61 11.12 -50.98 -7.43
C ARG A 61 12.12 -51.38 -8.51
N ILE A 62 13.31 -50.78 -8.56
CA ILE A 62 14.47 -51.34 -9.26
C ILE A 62 15.60 -51.48 -8.26
N ARG A 63 16.26 -52.62 -8.36
CA ARG A 63 17.18 -53.24 -7.41
C ARG A 63 18.63 -53.01 -7.86
N ALA A 64 19.50 -53.04 -6.85
CA ALA A 64 20.96 -52.93 -6.81
C ALA A 64 21.83 -53.58 -7.91
N GLY A 65 23.01 -52.98 -8.09
CA GLY A 65 24.29 -53.60 -8.49
C GLY A 65 25.43 -52.57 -8.33
N SER A 66 26.24 -52.64 -7.25
CA SER A 66 27.71 -52.94 -7.22
C SER A 66 28.62 -52.02 -8.06
N SER A 67 29.81 -51.54 -7.66
CA SER A 67 30.63 -51.54 -6.44
C SER A 67 31.90 -50.69 -6.75
N VAL A 68 32.62 -50.18 -5.71
CA VAL A 68 34.10 -49.94 -5.66
C VAL A 68 34.62 -48.70 -6.45
N ARG A 69 35.50 -47.80 -5.99
CA ARG A 69 36.36 -47.59 -4.80
C ARG A 69 36.78 -46.10 -4.78
N ALA A 70 37.02 -45.54 -3.59
CA ALA A 70 37.75 -44.29 -3.37
C ALA A 70 39.18 -44.58 -2.86
N PRO A 71 40.14 -43.63 -2.95
CA PRO A 71 41.36 -43.67 -2.17
C PRO A 71 41.33 -42.73 -0.94
N LEU A 72 42.16 -43.11 0.02
CA LEU A 72 42.33 -42.60 1.39
C LEU A 72 43.35 -41.45 1.51
N GLY A 73 43.21 -40.68 2.59
CA GLY A 73 44.29 -40.09 3.41
C GLY A 73 43.66 -39.37 4.62
N LYS A 74 43.62 -39.94 5.84
CA LYS A 74 44.64 -39.92 6.94
C LYS A 74 45.25 -38.52 7.15
N ASN A 75 45.33 -37.89 8.32
CA ASN A 75 45.15 -38.24 9.74
C ASN A 75 45.04 -36.90 10.52
N TRP A 76 44.46 -36.85 11.72
CA TRP A 76 45.24 -36.52 12.93
C TRP A 76 44.50 -36.82 14.25
N VAL A 77 45.33 -37.04 15.26
CA VAL A 77 45.15 -37.77 16.52
C VAL A 77 44.46 -36.94 17.60
N SER A 78 43.72 -37.65 18.46
CA SER A 78 43.08 -37.17 19.69
C SER A 78 44.06 -37.13 20.87
N VAL A 79 44.01 -36.07 21.68
CA VAL A 79 44.44 -36.10 23.09
C VAL A 79 43.40 -35.38 23.96
N LYS A 80 42.96 -36.08 25.02
CA LYS A 80 42.03 -35.62 26.06
C LYS A 80 42.67 -34.55 26.94
N ALA A 81 41.88 -33.55 27.34
CA ALA A 81 42.04 -32.86 28.62
C ALA A 81 40.66 -32.77 29.28
N ALA A 82 40.57 -33.31 30.49
CA ALA A 82 39.38 -33.24 31.36
C ALA A 82 39.52 -32.04 32.28
N LEU A 83 38.46 -31.25 32.45
CA LEU A 83 38.23 -30.44 33.64
C LEU A 83 36.72 -30.31 33.89
N HIS A 84 36.34 -30.61 35.13
CA HIS A 84 35.02 -30.50 35.73
C HIS A 84 34.45 -29.09 35.57
N LEU A 85 33.17 -28.99 35.20
CA LEU A 85 32.33 -27.83 35.47
C LEU A 85 30.93 -28.33 35.84
N GLU A 86 30.45 -27.80 36.96
CA GLU A 86 29.26 -28.19 37.71
C GLU A 86 27.98 -28.20 36.87
N GLY A 87 27.15 -29.22 37.10
CA GLY A 87 25.82 -29.31 36.53
C GLY A 87 24.90 -28.22 37.08
N LYS A 88 24.70 -27.15 36.31
CA LYS A 88 23.50 -26.32 36.40
C LYS A 88 22.51 -26.78 35.34
N ASN A 89 21.35 -27.24 35.80
CA ASN A 89 20.18 -27.54 34.96
C ASN A 89 19.76 -26.29 34.19
N VAL A 90 20.23 -26.16 32.95
CA VAL A 90 19.68 -25.21 31.97
C VAL A 90 18.59 -25.93 31.20
N THR A 91 17.35 -25.61 31.54
CA THR A 91 16.17 -25.96 30.75
C THR A 91 16.36 -25.45 29.33
N LYS A 92 16.48 -26.37 28.36
CA LYS A 92 16.50 -26.06 26.92
C LYS A 92 15.21 -25.31 26.55
N LYS A 93 15.29 -23.98 26.43
CA LYS A 93 14.27 -23.16 25.77
C LYS A 93 14.22 -23.61 24.30
N LYS A 94 13.06 -24.15 23.90
CA LYS A 94 12.75 -24.50 22.50
C LYS A 94 13.04 -23.30 21.62
N SER A 95 13.82 -23.53 20.57
CA SER A 95 14.02 -22.61 19.45
C SER A 95 12.67 -22.17 18.90
N SER A 96 12.43 -20.86 18.88
CA SER A 96 11.24 -20.27 18.28
C SER A 96 11.31 -20.47 16.77
N ASN A 97 10.51 -21.41 16.23
CA ASN A 97 10.19 -21.41 14.82
C ASN A 97 9.58 -20.04 14.44
N PRO A 98 9.84 -19.51 13.24
CA PRO A 98 9.12 -18.36 12.75
C PRO A 98 7.62 -18.69 12.79
N LYS A 99 6.86 -17.95 13.60
CA LYS A 99 5.41 -18.07 13.64
C LYS A 99 4.90 -17.56 12.28
N ALA A 100 4.55 -18.47 11.39
CA ALA A 100 3.69 -18.13 10.26
C ALA A 100 2.44 -17.43 10.81
N ALA A 101 2.03 -16.34 10.16
CA ALA A 101 0.78 -15.66 10.49
C ALA A 101 -0.36 -16.69 10.48
N ASN A 102 -1.25 -16.63 11.49
CA ASN A 102 -2.36 -17.58 11.58
C ASN A 102 -3.34 -17.30 10.43
N LEU A 103 -3.76 -18.35 9.73
CA LEU A 103 -4.68 -18.29 8.59
C LEU A 103 -6.02 -17.62 8.99
N GLU A 104 -6.43 -17.82 10.24
CA GLU A 104 -7.62 -17.23 10.83
C GLU A 104 -7.51 -15.70 10.95
N ASP A 105 -6.32 -15.18 11.27
CA ASP A 105 -6.09 -13.73 11.40
C ASP A 105 -6.16 -13.04 10.02
N ILE A 106 -5.65 -13.69 8.97
CA ILE A 106 -5.66 -13.17 7.59
C ILE A 106 -7.07 -13.20 6.99
N ILE A 107 -7.82 -14.28 7.19
CA ILE A 107 -9.18 -14.47 6.62
C ILE A 107 -10.24 -13.67 7.40
N SER A 108 -9.92 -13.19 8.60
CA SER A 108 -10.92 -12.53 9.44
C SER A 108 -11.28 -11.12 8.96
N GLU A 109 -10.55 -10.46 8.06
CA GLU A 109 -10.80 -9.06 7.67
C GLU A 109 -11.97 -8.90 6.68
N ARG A 110 -13.20 -9.08 7.18
CA ARG A 110 -14.43 -8.79 6.41
C ARG A 110 -15.01 -7.44 6.81
N GLY A 111 -14.94 -6.46 5.91
CA GLY A 111 -15.51 -5.14 6.13
C GLY A 111 -15.70 -4.35 4.84
N ALA A 112 -16.90 -3.81 4.63
CA ALA A 112 -17.17 -2.91 3.51
C ALA A 112 -16.59 -1.53 3.82
N CYS A 113 -15.31 -1.32 3.55
CA CYS A 113 -14.63 -0.03 3.73
C CYS A 113 -15.30 1.10 2.89
N GLY A 114 -14.81 2.33 3.03
CA GLY A 114 -15.09 3.44 2.12
C GLY A 114 -13.80 3.89 1.43
N VAL A 115 -13.81 4.09 0.11
CA VAL A 115 -12.67 4.63 -0.61
C VAL A 115 -13.18 5.57 -1.71
N GLY A 116 -12.49 6.69 -1.93
CA GLY A 116 -12.89 7.69 -2.92
C GLY A 116 -11.74 8.61 -3.29
N PHE A 117 -11.91 9.36 -4.38
CA PHE A 117 -10.96 10.39 -4.79
C PHE A 117 -11.69 11.62 -5.33
N ILE A 118 -11.01 12.76 -5.26
CA ILE A 118 -11.40 14.00 -5.91
C ILE A 118 -10.17 14.51 -6.65
N ALA A 119 -10.36 14.97 -7.89
CA ALA A 119 -9.27 15.52 -8.69
C ALA A 119 -9.76 16.74 -9.49
N ASN A 120 -8.89 17.74 -9.60
CA ASN A 120 -9.06 18.86 -10.52
C ASN A 120 -8.44 18.48 -11.87
N LEU A 121 -9.26 18.43 -12.93
CA LEU A 121 -8.83 18.02 -14.27
C LEU A 121 -7.81 18.98 -14.91
N GLU A 122 -7.75 20.24 -14.45
CA GLU A 122 -6.75 21.22 -14.88
C GLU A 122 -5.48 21.19 -14.00
N ASN A 123 -5.38 20.22 -13.09
CA ASN A 123 -4.29 20.04 -12.14
C ASN A 123 -4.05 21.28 -11.24
N LYS A 124 -5.11 22.07 -10.98
CA LYS A 124 -5.03 23.26 -10.12
C LYS A 124 -5.16 22.87 -8.66
N ALA A 125 -4.09 23.12 -7.89
CA ALA A 125 -4.08 22.87 -6.47
C ALA A 125 -4.95 23.88 -5.70
N THR A 126 -5.92 23.39 -4.93
CA THR A 126 -6.78 24.23 -4.10
C THR A 126 -7.03 23.59 -2.74
N HIS A 127 -7.33 24.42 -1.75
CA HIS A 127 -7.78 23.92 -0.44
C HIS A 127 -9.24 23.43 -0.49
N GLY A 128 -10.02 23.85 -1.49
CA GLY A 128 -11.38 23.34 -1.74
C GLY A 128 -11.41 21.82 -1.91
N ILE A 129 -10.46 21.25 -2.66
CA ILE A 129 -10.33 19.79 -2.82
C ILE A 129 -10.14 19.08 -1.48
N ILE A 130 -9.37 19.67 -0.56
CA ILE A 130 -9.15 19.10 0.78
C ILE A 130 -10.45 19.13 1.60
N LYS A 131 -11.17 20.26 1.57
CA LYS A 131 -12.47 20.40 2.25
C LYS A 131 -13.50 19.41 1.71
N ASP A 132 -13.59 19.25 0.40
CA ASP A 132 -14.50 18.32 -0.25
C ASP A 132 -14.13 16.86 0.08
N ALA A 133 -12.84 16.53 0.08
CA ALA A 133 -12.37 15.18 0.41
C ALA A 133 -12.61 14.83 1.89
N LEU A 134 -12.43 15.77 2.81
CA LEU A 134 -12.79 15.58 4.23
C LEU A 134 -14.30 15.38 4.42
N THR A 135 -15.11 16.14 3.68
CA THR A 135 -16.58 16.01 3.69
C THR A 135 -17.00 14.63 3.17
N ALA A 136 -16.45 14.22 2.03
CA ALA A 136 -16.73 12.91 1.43
C ALA A 136 -16.27 11.76 2.34
N LEU A 137 -15.11 11.89 2.99
CA LEU A 137 -14.63 10.94 3.99
C LEU A 137 -15.62 10.82 5.16
N GLY A 138 -16.14 11.95 5.67
CA GLY A 138 -17.19 11.98 6.70
C GLY A 138 -18.47 11.24 6.28
N CYS A 139 -18.90 11.38 5.02
CA CYS A 139 -20.05 10.63 4.49
C CYS A 139 -19.84 9.10 4.49
N MET A 140 -18.61 8.62 4.58
CA MET A 140 -18.28 7.19 4.63
C MET A 140 -18.15 6.64 6.05
N GLU A 141 -18.48 7.39 7.11
CA GLU A 141 -18.37 6.89 8.50
C GLU A 141 -19.17 5.59 8.71
N HIS A 142 -20.37 5.49 8.13
CA HIS A 142 -21.21 4.28 8.20
C HIS A 142 -20.61 3.03 7.53
N ARG A 143 -19.50 3.19 6.79
CA ARG A 143 -18.71 2.12 6.15
C ARG A 143 -17.40 1.84 6.89
N GLY A 144 -17.16 2.53 8.01
CA GLY A 144 -16.03 2.29 8.89
C GLY A 144 -16.42 1.50 10.12
N GLY A 145 -15.44 0.88 10.75
CA GLY A 145 -15.62 0.27 12.07
C GLY A 145 -15.02 1.14 13.18
N CYS A 146 -15.51 0.92 14.40
CA CYS A 146 -15.00 1.55 15.61
C CYS A 146 -14.49 0.46 16.57
N GLY A 147 -13.46 0.81 17.34
CA GLY A 147 -12.92 0.00 18.41
C GLY A 147 -13.91 -0.14 19.58
N ALA A 148 -13.50 -0.93 20.58
CA ALA A 148 -14.36 -1.29 21.71
C ALA A 148 -14.78 -0.10 22.60
N ASP A 149 -14.14 1.07 22.46
CA ASP A 149 -14.49 2.31 23.18
C ASP A 149 -15.57 3.14 22.44
N ASN A 150 -16.04 2.68 21.27
CA ASN A 150 -16.96 3.40 20.38
C ASN A 150 -16.46 4.79 19.91
N ASP A 151 -15.16 5.09 20.05
CA ASP A 151 -14.59 6.38 19.68
C ASP A 151 -13.32 6.24 18.81
N SER A 152 -12.46 5.28 19.12
CA SER A 152 -11.32 4.91 18.30
C SER A 152 -11.82 4.34 16.97
N GLY A 153 -11.42 4.93 15.84
CA GLY A 153 -11.79 4.40 14.52
C GLY A 153 -10.79 3.35 14.05
N ASP A 154 -11.26 2.38 13.26
CA ASP A 154 -10.44 1.32 12.65
C ASP A 154 -9.39 1.80 11.63
N GLY A 155 -9.44 3.09 11.28
CA GLY A 155 -8.51 3.74 10.39
C GLY A 155 -9.23 4.69 9.44
N SER A 156 -8.68 5.90 9.29
CA SER A 156 -9.02 6.82 8.21
C SER A 156 -7.79 7.57 7.76
N GLY A 157 -7.82 8.06 6.53
CA GLY A 157 -6.70 8.81 5.99
C GLY A 157 -6.96 9.45 4.64
N MET A 158 -6.01 10.28 4.24
CA MET A 158 -6.01 11.02 2.99
C MET A 158 -4.59 11.10 2.42
N MET A 159 -4.47 10.81 1.12
CA MET A 159 -3.29 11.04 0.31
C MET A 159 -3.52 12.25 -0.59
N THR A 160 -2.52 13.11 -0.69
CA THR A 160 -2.54 14.35 -1.48
C THR A 160 -1.18 14.59 -2.13
N SER A 161 -1.09 15.58 -3.00
CA SER A 161 0.20 16.19 -3.35
C SER A 161 0.82 16.88 -2.14
N ILE A 162 2.15 16.96 -2.09
CA ILE A 162 2.87 17.67 -1.02
C ILE A 162 2.43 19.15 -0.97
N PRO A 163 1.90 19.65 0.17
CA PRO A 163 1.44 21.03 0.33
C PRO A 163 2.62 21.99 0.58
N TRP A 164 3.45 22.20 -0.44
CA TRP A 164 4.69 22.96 -0.31
C TRP A 164 4.53 24.39 0.24
N ASP A 165 3.40 25.04 -0.01
CA ASP A 165 3.15 26.40 0.52
C ASP A 165 3.05 26.38 2.05
N LEU A 166 2.43 25.34 2.63
CA LEU A 166 2.36 25.12 4.08
C LEU A 166 3.74 24.82 4.66
N TYR A 167 4.53 23.99 3.97
CA TYR A 167 5.87 23.64 4.45
C TYR A 167 6.88 24.77 4.32
N ASN A 168 6.81 25.59 3.28
CA ASN A 168 7.66 26.78 3.15
C ASN A 168 7.29 27.85 4.18
N ASP A 169 6.01 28.02 4.51
CA ASP A 169 5.59 28.89 5.62
C ASP A 169 6.17 28.41 6.97
N TRP A 170 6.10 27.10 7.24
CA TRP A 170 6.73 26.51 8.43
C TRP A 170 8.26 26.71 8.42
N ALA A 171 8.94 26.38 7.32
CA ALA A 171 10.40 26.52 7.20
C ALA A 171 10.85 27.97 7.46
N ASN A 172 10.16 28.95 6.89
CA ASN A 172 10.45 30.37 7.12
C ASN A 172 10.32 30.76 8.59
N LYS A 173 9.33 30.22 9.32
CA LYS A 173 9.14 30.49 10.76
C LYS A 173 10.24 29.87 11.62
N GLU A 174 10.76 28.72 11.21
CA GLU A 174 11.88 28.03 11.88
C GLU A 174 13.27 28.54 11.45
N GLY A 175 13.34 29.50 10.52
CA GLY A 175 14.62 30.00 9.99
C GLY A 175 15.34 29.03 9.05
N LEU A 176 14.60 28.08 8.47
CA LEU A 176 15.09 27.12 7.47
C LEU A 176 14.98 27.70 6.05
N PRO A 177 15.84 27.25 5.10
CA PRO A 177 15.71 27.65 3.71
C PRO A 177 14.40 27.13 3.10
N SER A 178 13.89 27.85 2.10
CA SER A 178 12.76 27.36 1.28
C SER A 178 13.13 26.05 0.59
N PHE A 179 12.17 25.13 0.51
CA PHE A 179 12.39 23.84 -0.13
C PHE A 179 12.42 23.95 -1.65
N ASP A 180 13.39 23.26 -2.25
CA ASP A 180 13.39 23.00 -3.68
C ASP A 180 12.42 21.84 -3.97
N LYS A 181 11.22 22.19 -4.46
CA LYS A 181 10.12 21.23 -4.69
C LYS A 181 10.49 20.12 -5.67
N SER A 182 11.45 20.34 -6.58
CA SER A 182 11.86 19.30 -7.53
C SER A 182 12.77 18.25 -6.89
N HIS A 183 13.63 18.65 -5.95
CA HIS A 183 14.65 17.76 -5.37
C HIS A 183 14.43 17.43 -3.88
N THR A 184 13.36 17.93 -3.27
CA THR A 184 13.05 17.67 -1.87
C THR A 184 11.96 16.62 -1.74
N GLY A 185 12.23 15.54 -1.03
CA GLY A 185 11.25 14.57 -0.55
C GLY A 185 10.78 14.88 0.86
N VAL A 186 9.55 14.48 1.18
CA VAL A 186 8.98 14.55 2.54
C VAL A 186 8.62 13.15 3.00
N GLY A 187 9.18 12.74 4.13
CA GLY A 187 8.82 11.51 4.83
C GLY A 187 7.78 11.82 5.90
N MET A 188 6.57 11.25 5.81
CA MET A 188 5.62 11.24 6.92
C MET A 188 5.86 9.96 7.73
N VAL A 189 6.35 10.11 8.96
CA VAL A 189 6.90 9.01 9.74
C VAL A 189 6.16 8.88 11.08
N PHE A 190 5.76 7.66 11.38
CA PHE A 190 5.42 7.23 12.72
C PHE A 190 6.68 6.71 13.37
N LEU A 191 7.08 7.35 14.47
CA LEU A 191 8.24 7.02 15.27
C LEU A 191 7.80 6.36 16.59
N PRO A 192 8.71 5.62 17.25
CA PRO A 192 8.45 5.05 18.58
C PRO A 192 7.90 6.08 19.57
N LYS A 193 7.01 5.64 20.47
CA LYS A 193 6.39 6.52 21.47
C LYS A 193 7.39 7.00 22.53
N ASP A 194 8.29 6.09 22.90
CA ASP A 194 9.39 6.36 23.83
C ASP A 194 10.42 7.31 23.23
N VAL A 195 10.90 8.28 24.03
CA VAL A 195 11.76 9.37 23.54
C VAL A 195 13.14 8.88 23.15
N ASP A 196 13.73 7.97 23.92
CA ASP A 196 15.06 7.42 23.62
C ASP A 196 15.01 6.60 22.33
N SER A 197 14.02 5.70 22.23
CA SER A 197 13.76 4.90 21.02
C SER A 197 13.46 5.78 19.79
N MET A 198 12.75 6.89 19.98
CA MET A 198 12.46 7.86 18.91
C MET A 198 13.73 8.52 18.39
N GLU A 199 14.64 8.96 19.28
CA GLU A 199 15.90 9.57 18.85
C GLU A 199 16.84 8.55 18.22
N GLU A 200 16.89 7.31 18.71
CA GLU A 200 17.59 6.21 18.04
C GLU A 200 17.06 5.98 16.62
N ALA A 201 15.73 5.92 16.45
CA ALA A 201 15.10 5.77 15.14
C ALA A 201 15.44 6.92 14.19
N LYS A 202 15.44 8.16 14.68
CA LYS A 202 15.84 9.33 13.90
C LYS A 202 17.32 9.24 13.49
N GLN A 203 18.20 8.76 14.35
CA GLN A 203 19.61 8.59 14.01
C GLN A 203 19.82 7.52 12.94
N VAL A 204 19.10 6.40 12.99
CA VAL A 204 19.13 5.39 11.92
C VAL A 204 18.72 6.02 10.58
N ILE A 205 17.60 6.77 10.58
CA ILE A 205 17.11 7.47 9.38
C ILE A 205 18.15 8.45 8.84
N ILE A 206 18.71 9.33 9.69
CA ILE A 206 19.71 10.34 9.29
C ILE A 206 20.97 9.67 8.74
N ASN A 207 21.46 8.63 9.41
CA ASN A 207 22.68 7.93 9.01
C ASN A 207 22.50 7.23 7.67
N THR A 208 21.40 6.51 7.46
CA THR A 208 21.11 5.85 6.18
C THR A 208 20.96 6.87 5.06
N LEU A 209 20.15 7.92 5.24
CA LEU A 209 19.97 8.96 4.21
C LEU A 209 21.31 9.62 3.83
N ARG A 210 22.16 9.92 4.82
CA ARG A 210 23.49 10.49 4.57
C ARG A 210 24.40 9.52 3.81
N GLN A 211 24.38 8.24 4.15
CA GLN A 211 25.17 7.20 3.45
C GLN A 211 24.77 7.08 1.98
N GLU A 212 23.47 7.23 1.69
CA GLU A 212 22.93 7.26 0.33
C GLU A 212 23.24 8.56 -0.43
N GLY A 213 23.75 9.57 0.27
CA GLY A 213 24.11 10.88 -0.29
C GLY A 213 22.91 11.82 -0.41
N LEU A 214 21.91 11.64 0.46
CA LEU A 214 20.81 12.57 0.65
C LEU A 214 21.10 13.46 1.86
N GLU A 215 20.59 14.69 1.82
CA GLU A 215 20.76 15.68 2.89
C GLU A 215 19.46 15.83 3.67
N VAL A 216 19.50 15.59 4.99
CA VAL A 216 18.36 15.87 5.87
C VAL A 216 18.33 17.36 6.18
N ILE A 217 17.31 18.05 5.67
CA ILE A 217 17.12 19.49 5.84
C ILE A 217 16.58 19.81 7.23
N GLY A 218 15.63 18.99 7.72
CA GLY A 218 15.03 19.22 9.03
C GLY A 218 13.93 18.22 9.38
N TRP A 219 13.54 18.27 10.65
CA TRP A 219 12.43 17.51 11.22
C TRP A 219 11.33 18.48 11.64
N ARG A 220 10.08 18.11 11.34
CA ARG A 220 8.88 18.86 11.73
C ARG A 220 7.98 17.96 12.57
N LEU A 221 7.67 18.40 13.78
CA LEU A 221 6.58 17.80 14.55
C LEU A 221 5.26 18.14 13.87
N VAL A 222 4.45 17.13 13.55
CA VAL A 222 3.16 17.36 12.88
C VAL A 222 2.18 17.93 13.90
N PRO A 223 1.56 19.10 13.64
CA PRO A 223 0.64 19.72 14.58
C PRO A 223 -0.66 18.92 14.65
N VAL A 224 -0.90 18.28 15.80
CA VAL A 224 -2.04 17.38 16.03
C VAL A 224 -2.85 17.73 17.28
N ASN A 225 -4.14 17.44 17.26
CA ASN A 225 -5.02 17.51 18.41
C ASN A 225 -5.25 16.14 19.06
N THR A 226 -4.53 15.82 20.13
CA THR A 226 -4.67 14.52 20.80
C THR A 226 -5.87 14.41 21.75
N SER A 227 -6.62 15.51 21.98
CA SER A 227 -7.75 15.51 22.90
C SER A 227 -9.00 14.83 22.33
N ILE A 228 -9.04 14.63 21.01
CA ILE A 228 -10.19 14.06 20.28
C ILE A 228 -9.94 12.62 19.83
N VAL A 229 -8.84 12.02 20.27
CA VAL A 229 -8.45 10.66 19.92
C VAL A 229 -9.05 9.71 20.96
N GLY A 230 -9.77 8.70 20.49
CA GLY A 230 -10.32 7.65 21.35
C GLY A 230 -9.25 6.97 22.19
N TYR A 231 -9.66 6.42 23.34
CA TYR A 231 -8.75 5.89 24.35
C TYR A 231 -7.79 4.85 23.78
N TYR A 232 -8.30 3.84 23.07
CA TYR A 232 -7.45 2.78 22.53
C TYR A 232 -6.50 3.27 21.42
N ALA A 233 -6.97 4.15 20.55
CA ALA A 233 -6.13 4.77 19.52
C ALA A 233 -5.02 5.62 20.14
N LYS A 234 -5.30 6.31 21.25
CA LYS A 234 -4.33 7.15 21.96
C LYS A 234 -3.25 6.31 22.65
N GLU A 235 -3.59 5.14 23.18
CA GLU A 235 -2.62 4.24 23.80
C GLU A 235 -1.53 3.80 22.81
N THR A 236 -1.93 3.49 21.57
CA THR A 236 -1.03 3.04 20.48
C THR A 236 -0.57 4.17 19.56
N MET A 237 -0.86 5.42 19.89
CA MET A 237 -0.51 6.58 19.07
C MET A 237 1.02 6.75 18.98
N PRO A 238 1.58 6.79 17.75
CA PRO A 238 3.01 6.98 17.55
C PRO A 238 3.40 8.47 17.68
N ASN A 239 4.70 8.73 17.76
CA ASN A 239 5.21 10.08 17.53
C ASN A 239 5.15 10.39 16.02
N ILE A 240 4.33 11.37 15.64
CA ILE A 240 4.10 11.71 14.23
C ILE A 240 4.99 12.88 13.83
N GLN A 241 5.98 12.61 12.99
CA GLN A 241 6.92 13.62 12.51
C GLN A 241 7.10 13.56 10.99
N GLN A 242 7.53 14.67 10.44
CA GLN A 242 7.92 14.80 9.04
C GLN A 242 9.43 15.03 8.95
N VAL A 243 10.08 14.33 8.02
CA VAL A 243 11.49 14.56 7.67
C VAL A 243 11.59 15.13 6.27
N PHE A 244 12.32 16.23 6.11
CA PHE A 244 12.57 16.87 4.82
C PHE A 244 13.95 16.48 4.33
N VAL A 245 14.02 15.94 3.12
CA VAL A 245 15.23 15.32 2.60
C VAL A 245 15.50 15.81 1.19
N LYS A 246 16.69 16.37 0.95
CA LYS A 246 17.15 16.79 -0.36
C LYS A 246 17.87 15.64 -1.06
N VAL A 247 17.46 15.35 -2.29
CA VAL A 247 18.10 14.39 -3.19
C VAL A 247 19.09 15.14 -4.07
N LEU A 248 20.37 14.76 -4.00
CA LEU A 248 21.47 15.53 -4.62
C LEU A 248 21.91 15.01 -5.98
N LYS A 249 21.65 13.72 -6.28
CA LYS A 249 22.27 13.01 -7.41
C LYS A 249 21.32 12.69 -8.57
N GLU A 250 20.03 12.91 -8.38
CA GLU A 250 19.00 12.52 -9.35
C GLU A 250 18.19 13.76 -9.76
N GLU A 251 17.97 13.92 -11.06
CA GLU A 251 17.34 15.11 -11.66
C GLU A 251 15.88 14.86 -12.06
N ASN A 252 15.56 13.64 -12.49
CA ASN A 252 14.21 13.30 -12.92
C ASN A 252 13.39 12.73 -11.77
N ILE A 253 12.08 12.98 -11.80
CA ILE A 253 11.14 12.59 -10.74
C ILE A 253 11.14 11.08 -10.51
N ALA A 254 11.21 10.28 -11.59
CA ALA A 254 11.18 8.82 -11.47
C ALA A 254 12.40 8.28 -10.69
N ASP A 255 13.58 8.85 -10.91
CA ASP A 255 14.81 8.46 -10.25
C ASP A 255 14.88 8.98 -8.82
N ILE A 256 14.45 10.23 -8.57
CA ILE A 256 14.31 10.79 -7.23
C ILE A 256 13.39 9.91 -6.36
N GLU A 257 12.23 9.58 -6.91
CA GLU A 257 11.27 8.75 -6.20
C GLU A 257 11.76 7.30 -5.98
N ARG A 258 12.58 6.77 -6.90
CA ARG A 258 13.22 5.45 -6.75
C ARG A 258 14.29 5.49 -5.67
N GLU A 259 15.08 6.55 -5.59
CA GLU A 259 16.10 6.71 -4.55
C GLU A 259 15.45 6.81 -3.16
N LEU A 260 14.36 7.59 -3.04
CA LEU A 260 13.56 7.65 -1.81
C LEU A 260 12.95 6.28 -1.44
N TYR A 261 12.49 5.51 -2.43
CA TYR A 261 12.03 4.13 -2.21
C TYR A 261 13.14 3.24 -1.66
N ILE A 262 14.33 3.24 -2.28
CA ILE A 262 15.47 2.43 -1.85
C ILE A 262 15.88 2.82 -0.42
N CYS A 263 16.05 4.12 -0.15
CA CYS A 263 16.36 4.64 1.17
C CYS A 263 15.37 4.14 2.23
N ARG A 264 14.06 4.21 1.94
CA ARG A 264 13.03 3.69 2.85
C ARG A 264 13.19 2.20 3.10
N LYS A 265 13.43 1.39 2.06
CA LYS A 265 13.60 -0.07 2.19
C LYS A 265 14.84 -0.44 3.02
N ILE A 266 15.93 0.31 2.87
CA ILE A 266 17.14 0.14 3.70
C ILE A 266 16.85 0.51 5.15
N ILE A 267 16.23 1.67 5.40
CA ILE A 267 15.86 2.09 6.76
C ILE A 267 14.93 1.05 7.42
N GLU A 268 13.91 0.57 6.71
CA GLU A 268 12.98 -0.47 7.19
C GLU A 268 13.68 -1.80 7.48
N ARG A 269 14.84 -2.07 6.86
CA ARG A 269 15.65 -3.26 7.11
C ARG A 269 16.53 -3.08 8.34
N GLU A 270 17.23 -1.95 8.44
CA GLU A 270 18.07 -1.64 9.60
C GLU A 270 17.21 -1.58 10.88
N ALA A 271 16.04 -0.93 10.81
CA ALA A 271 15.12 -0.85 11.93
C ALA A 271 14.65 -2.22 12.44
N ARG A 272 14.54 -3.25 11.57
CA ARG A 272 14.13 -4.61 11.99
C ARG A 272 15.15 -5.29 12.92
N LEU A 273 16.38 -4.80 12.99
CA LEU A 273 17.39 -5.29 13.91
C LEU A 273 17.22 -4.69 15.31
N GLU A 274 16.45 -3.61 15.43
CA GLU A 274 16.25 -2.86 16.65
C GLU A 274 14.95 -3.24 17.37
N LYS A 275 14.93 -3.09 18.70
CA LYS A 275 13.76 -3.47 19.52
C LYS A 275 12.52 -2.62 19.20
N TRP A 276 12.72 -1.35 18.88
CA TRP A 276 11.67 -0.40 18.50
C TRP A 276 11.26 -0.50 17.03
N GLY A 277 11.90 -1.37 16.24
CA GLY A 277 11.74 -1.44 14.79
C GLY A 277 10.31 -1.57 14.29
N GLU A 278 9.47 -2.29 15.04
CA GLU A 278 8.04 -2.49 14.70
C GLU A 278 7.18 -1.23 14.90
N GLU A 279 7.67 -0.23 15.64
CA GLU A 279 7.01 1.06 15.84
C GLU A 279 7.35 2.08 14.74
N LEU A 280 8.51 1.92 14.07
CA LEU A 280 8.90 2.77 12.96
C LEU A 280 8.07 2.43 11.71
N TYR A 281 7.38 3.43 11.17
CA TYR A 281 6.61 3.26 9.94
C TYR A 281 6.55 4.53 9.09
N PHE A 282 7.01 4.43 7.84
CA PHE A 282 6.82 5.48 6.84
C PHE A 282 5.43 5.38 6.23
N CYS A 283 4.56 6.34 6.52
CA CYS A 283 3.27 6.51 5.82
C CYS A 283 3.50 6.84 4.35
N SER A 284 4.45 7.73 4.10
CA SER A 284 4.94 8.10 2.77
C SER A 284 6.39 8.59 2.88
N LEU A 285 7.18 8.41 1.82
CA LEU A 285 8.45 9.10 1.59
C LEU A 285 8.56 9.35 0.09
N SER A 286 8.31 10.60 -0.32
CA SER A 286 8.11 10.96 -1.73
C SER A 286 8.39 12.45 -1.95
N ASN A 287 8.72 12.85 -3.18
CA ASN A 287 8.75 14.26 -3.63
C ASN A 287 7.43 14.70 -4.29
N GLN A 288 6.46 13.79 -4.49
CA GLN A 288 5.18 14.08 -5.12
C GLN A 288 4.02 14.08 -4.14
N THR A 289 3.96 13.09 -3.24
CA THR A 289 2.76 12.83 -2.43
C THR A 289 3.04 12.67 -0.94
N ILE A 290 2.02 12.95 -0.14
CA ILE A 290 2.05 12.76 1.31
C ILE A 290 0.75 12.13 1.81
N VAL A 291 0.86 11.30 2.85
CA VAL A 291 -0.27 10.57 3.43
C VAL A 291 -0.49 10.96 4.88
N TYR A 292 -1.65 11.56 5.18
CA TYR A 292 -2.12 11.84 6.54
C TYR A 292 -3.15 10.78 6.93
N LYS A 293 -2.84 9.92 7.91
CA LYS A 293 -3.71 8.81 8.31
C LYS A 293 -3.57 8.45 9.78
N GLY A 294 -4.56 7.78 10.35
CA GLY A 294 -4.48 7.31 11.73
C GLY A 294 -5.67 6.44 12.13
N MET A 295 -5.65 5.95 13.37
CA MET A 295 -6.74 5.16 13.96
C MET A 295 -7.88 6.06 14.44
N LEU A 296 -8.47 6.76 13.47
CA LEU A 296 -9.43 7.84 13.69
C LEU A 296 -10.71 7.54 12.92
N ARG A 297 -11.84 7.98 13.47
CA ARG A 297 -13.10 8.11 12.72
C ARG A 297 -12.92 9.11 11.58
N SER A 298 -13.70 8.98 10.52
CA SER A 298 -13.65 9.85 9.34
C SER A 298 -13.79 11.33 9.71
N GLU A 299 -14.76 11.67 10.55
CA GLU A 299 -15.03 13.05 10.96
C GLU A 299 -13.94 13.65 11.88
N VAL A 300 -13.05 12.81 12.41
CA VAL A 300 -11.98 13.20 13.33
C VAL A 300 -10.70 13.54 12.57
N LEU A 301 -10.44 12.96 11.39
CA LEU A 301 -9.19 13.13 10.65
C LEU A 301 -8.80 14.61 10.45
N GLY A 302 -9.72 15.42 9.92
CA GLY A 302 -9.49 16.84 9.68
C GLY A 302 -9.35 17.67 10.96
N LYS A 303 -9.99 17.23 12.06
CA LYS A 303 -9.88 17.89 13.37
C LYS A 303 -8.57 17.52 14.09
N PHE A 304 -8.07 16.32 13.84
CA PHE A 304 -6.85 15.78 14.43
C PHE A 304 -5.62 16.42 13.82
N TYR A 305 -5.52 16.47 12.49
CA TYR A 305 -4.38 17.09 11.79
C TYR A 305 -4.67 18.57 11.49
N TYR A 306 -4.06 19.49 12.25
CA TYR A 306 -4.26 20.93 12.04
C TYR A 306 -3.80 21.39 10.65
N ASP A 307 -2.83 20.71 10.06
CA ASP A 307 -2.40 20.97 8.68
C ASP A 307 -3.57 20.92 7.68
N LEU A 308 -4.49 19.96 7.83
CA LEU A 308 -5.62 19.77 6.92
C LEU A 308 -6.68 20.88 7.02
N GLN A 309 -6.59 21.75 8.03
CA GLN A 309 -7.48 22.91 8.20
C GLN A 309 -6.86 24.21 7.67
N SER A 310 -5.58 24.20 7.32
CA SER A 310 -4.88 25.38 6.84
C SER A 310 -5.21 25.66 5.38
N ASP A 311 -5.55 26.91 5.05
CA ASP A 311 -5.76 27.34 3.66
C ASP A 311 -4.48 27.27 2.80
N LEU A 312 -3.31 27.12 3.44
CA LEU A 312 -2.03 26.84 2.76
C LEU A 312 -1.91 25.39 2.30
N TYR A 313 -2.72 24.47 2.84
CA TYR A 313 -2.78 23.10 2.39
C TYR A 313 -3.59 23.00 1.11
N LYS A 314 -2.91 23.00 -0.03
CA LYS A 314 -3.53 22.91 -1.35
C LYS A 314 -3.04 21.67 -2.07
N SER A 315 -3.95 20.98 -2.74
CA SER A 315 -3.64 19.84 -3.59
C SER A 315 -4.54 19.83 -4.83
N PRO A 316 -4.08 19.31 -5.99
CA PRO A 316 -4.92 19.15 -7.16
C PRO A 316 -5.74 17.84 -7.11
N PHE A 317 -5.44 16.94 -6.19
CA PHE A 317 -6.21 15.73 -5.96
C PHE A 317 -6.20 15.33 -4.49
N ALA A 318 -7.12 14.45 -4.10
CA ALA A 318 -7.09 13.77 -2.82
C ALA A 318 -7.66 12.36 -2.99
N ILE A 319 -6.96 11.35 -2.48
CA ILE A 319 -7.50 9.99 -2.31
C ILE A 319 -7.76 9.80 -0.83
N TYR A 320 -8.96 9.39 -0.45
CA TYR A 320 -9.36 9.22 0.95
C TYR A 320 -9.90 7.81 1.19
N HIS A 321 -9.68 7.31 2.40
CA HIS A 321 -10.07 5.96 2.78
C HIS A 321 -10.60 5.92 4.21
N ARG A 322 -11.67 5.16 4.42
CA ARG A 322 -12.21 4.77 5.71
C ARG A 322 -12.19 3.26 5.83
N ARG A 323 -11.43 2.74 6.79
CA ARG A 323 -11.23 1.32 7.02
C ARG A 323 -12.33 0.74 7.91
N TYR A 324 -12.68 -0.51 7.65
CA TYR A 324 -13.41 -1.39 8.55
C TYR A 324 -12.52 -2.61 8.85
N SER A 325 -12.38 -2.95 10.13
CA SER A 325 -11.51 -4.00 10.64
C SER A 325 -12.31 -4.99 11.46
N THR A 326 -11.90 -6.25 11.46
CA THR A 326 -12.37 -7.22 12.46
C THR A 326 -11.46 -7.33 13.68
N ASN A 327 -10.31 -6.65 13.63
CA ASN A 327 -9.43 -6.48 14.78
C ASN A 327 -9.92 -5.35 15.68
N THR A 328 -9.99 -5.60 16.98
CA THR A 328 -10.37 -4.61 18.02
C THR A 328 -9.18 -3.80 18.54
N SER A 329 -7.95 -4.22 18.26
CA SER A 329 -6.72 -3.54 18.71
C SER A 329 -6.20 -2.57 17.65
N PRO A 330 -6.21 -1.26 17.91
CA PRO A 330 -5.85 -0.27 16.90
C PRO A 330 -4.35 -0.26 16.60
N ARG A 331 -4.00 -0.37 15.31
CA ARG A 331 -2.62 -0.29 14.80
C ARG A 331 -2.52 0.79 13.74
N TRP A 332 -1.97 1.94 14.09
CA TRP A 332 -1.88 3.13 13.23
C TRP A 332 -1.33 2.88 11.84
N ARG A 333 -0.32 2.00 11.71
CA ARG A 333 0.28 1.63 10.42
C ARG A 333 -0.69 0.95 9.44
N LEU A 334 -1.79 0.35 9.92
CA LEU A 334 -2.76 -0.36 9.08
C LEU A 334 -3.86 0.54 8.50
N ALA A 335 -3.98 1.79 8.97
CA ALA A 335 -4.84 2.76 8.32
C ALA A 335 -4.42 2.98 6.86
N GLN A 336 -5.37 3.37 6.02
CA GLN A 336 -5.17 3.66 4.61
C GLN A 336 -5.48 5.14 4.31
N PRO A 337 -5.00 5.72 3.20
CA PRO A 337 -4.25 5.10 2.10
C PRO A 337 -2.87 4.52 2.47
N MET A 338 -2.37 3.62 1.61
CA MET A 338 -0.99 3.16 1.61
C MET A 338 -0.10 4.17 0.83
N ARG A 339 0.99 3.76 0.20
CA ARG A 339 1.96 4.70 -0.43
C ARG A 339 1.55 5.04 -1.86
N PHE A 340 0.85 4.12 -2.51
CA PHE A 340 0.29 4.24 -3.85
C PHE A 340 -1.21 3.98 -3.87
N LEU A 341 -1.71 3.07 -3.03
CA LEU A 341 -3.06 2.55 -3.15
C LEU A 341 -3.99 2.94 -1.98
N GLY A 342 -5.24 3.21 -2.30
CA GLY A 342 -6.39 2.98 -1.43
C GLY A 342 -7.14 1.74 -1.92
N HIS A 343 -7.28 0.74 -1.05
CA HIS A 343 -7.90 -0.54 -1.37
C HIS A 343 -9.15 -0.76 -0.52
N ASN A 344 -10.27 -0.98 -1.21
CA ASN A 344 -11.51 -1.46 -0.64
C ASN A 344 -11.75 -2.88 -1.15
N GLY A 345 -11.60 -3.86 -0.27
CA GLY A 345 -11.61 -5.24 -0.71
C GLY A 345 -10.81 -6.16 0.21
N GLU A 346 -10.65 -7.39 -0.25
CA GLU A 346 -9.89 -8.46 0.43
C GLU A 346 -9.18 -9.29 -0.65
N ILE A 347 -7.87 -9.48 -0.53
CA ILE A 347 -7.09 -10.33 -1.45
C ILE A 347 -7.06 -11.77 -0.90
N ASN A 348 -7.97 -12.60 -1.41
CA ASN A 348 -8.16 -13.99 -0.98
C ASN A 348 -6.98 -14.91 -1.31
N THR A 349 -6.11 -14.49 -2.24
CA THR A 349 -4.97 -15.26 -2.75
C THR A 349 -3.64 -14.89 -2.08
N ILE A 350 -3.67 -13.99 -1.07
CA ILE A 350 -2.48 -13.32 -0.53
C ILE A 350 -1.34 -14.27 -0.14
N GLN A 351 -1.64 -15.41 0.48
CA GLN A 351 -0.60 -16.37 0.89
C GLN A 351 0.16 -16.96 -0.32
N GLY A 352 -0.56 -17.25 -1.41
CA GLY A 352 0.04 -17.71 -2.66
C GLY A 352 0.91 -16.63 -3.28
N ASN A 353 0.38 -15.41 -3.35
CA ASN A 353 1.07 -14.25 -3.92
C ASN A 353 2.38 -13.94 -3.17
N LEU A 354 2.36 -14.00 -1.84
CA LEU A 354 3.57 -13.78 -1.03
C LEU A 354 4.65 -14.85 -1.30
N ASN A 355 4.26 -16.12 -1.39
CA ASN A 355 5.20 -17.20 -1.68
C ASN A 355 5.83 -17.03 -3.07
N TRP A 356 5.02 -16.63 -4.05
CA TRP A 356 5.45 -16.37 -5.42
C TRP A 356 6.35 -15.14 -5.52
N MET A 357 6.02 -14.04 -4.84
CA MET A 357 6.90 -12.87 -4.77
C MET A 357 8.23 -13.23 -4.12
N GLN A 358 8.22 -14.01 -3.03
CA GLN A 358 9.44 -14.48 -2.38
C GLN A 358 10.29 -15.34 -3.32
N SER A 359 9.68 -16.22 -4.12
CA SER A 359 10.44 -17.06 -5.08
C SER A 359 11.11 -16.24 -6.19
N ARG A 360 10.68 -15.00 -6.43
CA ARG A 360 11.23 -14.08 -7.44
C ARG A 360 12.36 -13.20 -6.89
N GLU A 361 12.57 -13.16 -5.58
CA GLU A 361 13.54 -12.25 -4.95
C GLU A 361 14.97 -12.43 -5.47
N THR A 362 15.37 -13.67 -5.76
CA THR A 362 16.74 -13.98 -6.21
C THR A 362 16.96 -13.80 -7.71
N SER A 363 15.89 -13.78 -8.51
CA SER A 363 15.96 -13.70 -9.97
C SER A 363 15.60 -12.33 -10.53
N LEU A 364 14.98 -11.46 -9.72
CA LEU A 364 14.65 -10.10 -10.14
C LEU A 364 15.92 -9.32 -10.46
N LYS A 365 15.99 -8.83 -11.69
CA LYS A 365 17.05 -7.94 -12.18
C LYS A 365 16.41 -6.90 -13.07
N SER A 366 16.80 -5.65 -12.89
CA SER A 366 16.42 -4.59 -13.83
C SER A 366 17.51 -3.51 -13.87
N PRO A 367 17.90 -3.02 -15.06
CA PRO A 367 18.89 -1.95 -15.18
C PRO A 367 18.56 -0.70 -14.34
N VAL A 368 17.27 -0.43 -14.13
CA VAL A 368 16.80 0.72 -13.34
C VAL A 368 17.23 0.68 -11.87
N TRP A 369 17.53 -0.52 -11.34
CA TRP A 369 18.00 -0.71 -9.97
C TRP A 369 19.51 -0.54 -9.81
N ARG A 370 20.26 -0.42 -10.92
CA ARG A 370 21.71 -0.15 -10.91
C ARG A 370 22.52 -1.11 -10.01
N GLY A 371 22.10 -2.38 -9.92
CA GLY A 371 22.74 -3.42 -9.10
C GLY A 371 22.29 -3.47 -7.62
N ARG A 372 21.29 -2.67 -7.24
CA ARG A 372 20.78 -2.53 -5.87
C ARG A 372 19.56 -3.40 -5.58
N GLU A 373 19.26 -4.40 -6.41
CA GLU A 373 18.06 -5.25 -6.26
C GLU A 373 18.00 -5.93 -4.88
N ASN A 374 19.15 -6.29 -4.32
CA ASN A 374 19.24 -6.92 -2.99
C ASN A 374 18.86 -5.96 -1.84
N GLU A 375 18.80 -4.65 -2.07
CA GLU A 375 18.54 -3.65 -1.03
C GLU A 375 17.05 -3.37 -0.82
N ILE A 376 16.23 -3.75 -1.81
CA ILE A 376 14.78 -3.53 -1.80
C ILE A 376 13.99 -4.78 -1.40
N THR A 377 14.67 -5.87 -1.03
CA THR A 377 14.06 -7.09 -0.46
C THR A 377 13.80 -6.95 1.05
N PRO A 378 12.83 -7.71 1.61
CA PRO A 378 11.86 -8.54 0.93
C PRO A 378 10.75 -7.70 0.25
N TYR A 379 10.14 -8.28 -0.80
CA TYR A 379 9.07 -7.63 -1.59
C TYR A 379 7.70 -7.72 -0.94
N GLY A 380 7.52 -8.65 -0.01
CA GLY A 380 6.31 -8.82 0.79
C GLY A 380 6.63 -8.98 2.28
N ASN A 381 5.61 -8.78 3.10
CA ASN A 381 5.68 -8.95 4.54
C ASN A 381 4.44 -9.71 5.03
N THR A 382 4.65 -10.91 5.57
CA THR A 382 3.59 -11.77 6.12
C THR A 382 2.91 -11.19 7.36
N SER A 383 3.51 -10.18 8.02
CA SER A 383 2.90 -9.46 9.15
C SER A 383 2.13 -8.20 8.72
N ALA A 384 2.16 -7.84 7.44
CA ALA A 384 1.41 -6.72 6.89
C ALA A 384 0.05 -7.17 6.35
N SER A 385 -0.91 -6.25 6.24
CA SER A 385 -2.20 -6.55 5.63
C SER A 385 -2.06 -6.92 4.15
N ASP A 386 -3.07 -7.57 3.61
CA ASP A 386 -3.20 -7.87 2.19
C ASP A 386 -3.01 -6.62 1.30
N SER A 387 -3.62 -5.52 1.69
CA SER A 387 -3.63 -4.22 1.04
C SER A 387 -2.24 -3.58 1.06
N ALA A 388 -1.51 -3.74 2.16
CA ALA A 388 -0.13 -3.24 2.28
C ALA A 388 0.83 -4.05 1.40
N ASN A 389 0.58 -5.35 1.26
CA ASN A 389 1.36 -6.20 0.36
C ASN A 389 1.06 -5.92 -1.12
N LEU A 390 -0.21 -5.68 -1.47
CA LEU A 390 -0.59 -5.26 -2.82
C LEU A 390 0.03 -3.90 -3.18
N ASP A 391 0.03 -2.94 -2.25
CA ASP A 391 0.72 -1.66 -2.38
C ASP A 391 2.23 -1.84 -2.60
N SER A 392 2.89 -2.70 -1.82
CA SER A 392 4.32 -3.01 -1.96
C SER A 392 4.65 -3.63 -3.31
N ALA A 393 3.84 -4.58 -3.79
CA ALA A 393 4.02 -5.20 -5.10
C ALA A 393 3.80 -4.20 -6.24
N SER A 394 2.78 -3.35 -6.13
CA SER A 394 2.49 -2.30 -7.11
C SER A 394 3.61 -1.26 -7.17
N GLU A 395 4.09 -0.81 -6.01
CA GLU A 395 5.21 0.13 -5.90
C GLU A 395 6.48 -0.47 -6.51
N LEU A 396 6.79 -1.75 -6.26
CA LEU A 396 7.94 -2.42 -6.88
C LEU A 396 7.88 -2.38 -8.41
N LEU A 397 6.72 -2.69 -8.99
CA LEU A 397 6.52 -2.66 -10.44
C LEU A 397 6.64 -1.24 -11.01
N ILE A 398 6.05 -0.26 -10.35
CA ILE A 398 6.10 1.15 -10.76
C ILE A 398 7.53 1.68 -10.68
N ARG A 399 8.24 1.43 -9.58
CA ARG A 399 9.64 1.83 -9.41
C ARG A 399 10.59 1.07 -10.35
N SER A 400 10.17 -0.10 -10.84
CA SER A 400 10.85 -0.84 -11.91
C SER A 400 10.62 -0.26 -13.32
N GLY A 401 9.80 0.79 -13.46
CA GLY A 401 9.58 1.51 -14.72
C GLY A 401 8.22 1.32 -15.39
N ARG A 402 7.27 0.64 -14.72
CA ARG A 402 5.90 0.47 -15.25
C ARG A 402 5.02 1.66 -14.89
N SER A 403 4.00 1.93 -15.69
CA SER A 403 2.97 2.89 -15.29
C SER A 403 2.09 2.28 -14.18
N PRO A 404 1.40 3.10 -13.36
CA PRO A 404 0.45 2.60 -12.37
C PRO A 404 -0.64 1.71 -12.97
N GLU A 405 -1.18 2.08 -14.13
CA GLU A 405 -2.22 1.31 -14.83
C GLU A 405 -1.68 -0.05 -15.28
N GLU A 406 -0.48 -0.07 -15.88
CA GLU A 406 0.16 -1.31 -16.32
C GLU A 406 0.46 -2.23 -15.12
N ALA A 407 1.02 -1.68 -14.03
CA ALA A 407 1.32 -2.44 -12.82
C ALA A 407 0.06 -3.09 -12.24
N LEU A 408 -1.06 -2.36 -12.18
CA LEU A 408 -2.32 -2.89 -11.68
C LEU A 408 -2.99 -3.87 -12.65
N MET A 409 -2.88 -3.69 -13.97
CA MET A 409 -3.33 -4.68 -14.94
C MET A 409 -2.54 -5.99 -14.84
N ILE A 410 -1.26 -5.94 -14.45
CA ILE A 410 -0.43 -7.13 -14.22
C ILE A 410 -0.83 -7.83 -12.92
N LEU A 411 -1.07 -7.09 -11.84
CA LEU A 411 -1.37 -7.64 -10.52
C LEU A 411 -2.84 -8.07 -10.39
N VAL A 412 -3.78 -7.28 -10.90
CA VAL A 412 -5.23 -7.49 -10.82
C VAL A 412 -5.81 -7.50 -12.24
N PRO A 413 -5.51 -8.53 -13.04
CA PRO A 413 -5.91 -8.60 -14.44
C PRO A 413 -7.43 -8.76 -14.61
N GLU A 414 -7.96 -8.20 -15.70
CA GLU A 414 -9.36 -8.44 -16.10
C GLU A 414 -9.57 -9.91 -16.50
N ALA A 415 -10.79 -10.43 -16.31
CA ALA A 415 -11.22 -11.70 -16.89
C ALA A 415 -11.41 -11.59 -18.42
N TYR A 416 -10.32 -11.53 -19.17
CA TYR A 416 -10.29 -11.16 -20.59
C TYR A 416 -10.71 -12.27 -21.57
N LYS A 417 -10.69 -13.55 -21.16
CA LYS A 417 -10.97 -14.67 -22.07
C LYS A 417 -12.43 -14.69 -22.50
N ASN A 418 -12.66 -14.94 -23.79
CA ASN A 418 -13.99 -14.96 -24.41
C ASN A 418 -14.74 -13.62 -24.29
N HIS A 419 -14.05 -12.52 -23.99
CA HIS A 419 -14.65 -11.20 -23.93
C HIS A 419 -14.88 -10.66 -25.36
N PRO A 420 -16.13 -10.53 -25.85
CA PRO A 420 -16.38 -10.22 -27.26
C PRO A 420 -15.76 -8.89 -27.70
N THR A 421 -15.85 -7.85 -26.86
CA THR A 421 -15.25 -6.54 -27.16
C THR A 421 -13.73 -6.60 -27.27
N LEU A 422 -13.03 -7.23 -26.31
CA LEU A 422 -11.57 -7.34 -26.36
C LEU A 422 -11.13 -8.14 -27.58
N MET A 423 -11.76 -9.28 -27.83
CA MET A 423 -11.38 -10.14 -28.97
C MET A 423 -11.62 -9.48 -30.34
N LEU A 424 -12.64 -8.64 -30.48
CA LEU A 424 -12.96 -7.99 -31.76
C LEU A 424 -12.31 -6.62 -31.94
N LYS A 425 -12.17 -5.83 -30.87
CA LYS A 425 -11.73 -4.43 -30.95
C LYS A 425 -10.33 -4.18 -30.40
N TYR A 426 -9.84 -5.01 -29.49
CA TYR A 426 -8.59 -4.78 -28.76
C TYR A 426 -7.78 -6.09 -28.61
N PRO A 427 -7.43 -6.77 -29.73
CA PRO A 427 -6.67 -8.02 -29.67
C PRO A 427 -5.33 -7.87 -28.93
N GLU A 428 -4.69 -6.71 -29.00
CA GLU A 428 -3.45 -6.40 -28.29
C GLU A 428 -3.61 -6.42 -26.76
N VAL A 429 -4.81 -6.16 -26.22
CA VAL A 429 -5.09 -6.29 -24.78
C VAL A 429 -5.18 -7.76 -24.39
N VAL A 430 -5.73 -8.61 -25.26
CA VAL A 430 -5.72 -10.06 -25.06
C VAL A 430 -4.29 -10.58 -25.08
N ASP A 431 -3.47 -10.15 -26.04
CA ASP A 431 -2.05 -10.52 -26.14
C ASP A 431 -1.27 -10.08 -24.89
N PHE A 432 -1.53 -8.88 -24.38
CA PHE A 432 -0.96 -8.39 -23.13
C PHE A 432 -1.25 -9.34 -21.96
N TYR A 433 -2.52 -9.68 -21.73
CA TYR A 433 -2.89 -10.58 -20.63
C TYR A 433 -2.41 -12.02 -20.86
N ASP A 434 -2.37 -12.49 -22.10
CA ASP A 434 -1.82 -13.80 -22.45
C ASP A 434 -0.31 -13.89 -22.18
N TYR A 435 0.42 -12.79 -22.34
CA TYR A 435 1.82 -12.68 -21.94
C TYR A 435 1.99 -12.70 -20.42
N TYR A 436 1.24 -11.86 -19.68
CA TYR A 436 1.45 -11.69 -18.25
C TYR A 436 0.92 -12.82 -17.38
N LYS A 437 -0.11 -13.57 -17.82
CA LYS A 437 -0.67 -14.70 -17.03
C LYS A 437 0.36 -15.76 -16.64
N GLY A 438 1.45 -15.89 -17.41
CA GLY A 438 2.53 -16.83 -17.15
C GLY A 438 3.66 -16.25 -16.28
N GLN A 439 3.70 -14.94 -16.08
CA GLN A 439 4.76 -14.21 -15.38
C GLN A 439 4.33 -13.76 -13.98
N MET A 440 3.09 -13.29 -13.83
CA MET A 440 2.51 -12.85 -12.58
C MET A 440 1.15 -13.53 -12.37
N GLU A 441 0.98 -14.18 -11.22
CA GLU A 441 -0.31 -14.66 -10.77
C GLU A 441 -1.21 -13.51 -10.32
N ALA A 442 -2.52 -13.65 -10.52
CA ALA A 442 -3.48 -12.64 -10.13
C ALA A 442 -3.55 -12.51 -8.60
N TRP A 443 -3.51 -11.28 -8.12
CA TRP A 443 -3.83 -10.90 -6.75
C TRP A 443 -5.35 -10.79 -6.63
N ASP A 444 -5.99 -11.96 -6.63
CA ASP A 444 -7.43 -12.11 -6.74
C ASP A 444 -8.17 -11.93 -5.41
N GLY A 445 -9.40 -11.45 -5.53
CA GLY A 445 -10.30 -11.04 -4.45
C GLY A 445 -11.12 -9.80 -4.84
N PRO A 446 -12.22 -9.48 -4.13
CA PRO A 446 -12.95 -8.23 -4.36
C PRO A 446 -11.99 -7.05 -4.15
N ALA A 447 -11.88 -6.15 -5.13
CA ALA A 447 -10.98 -5.01 -5.03
C ALA A 447 -11.53 -3.80 -5.81
N LEU A 448 -11.77 -2.70 -5.10
CA LEU A 448 -11.82 -1.36 -5.65
C LEU A 448 -10.50 -0.66 -5.26
N LEU A 449 -9.72 -0.31 -6.27
CA LEU A 449 -8.40 0.29 -6.13
C LEU A 449 -8.43 1.73 -6.62
N LEU A 450 -8.01 2.66 -5.76
CA LEU A 450 -7.67 4.02 -6.14
C LEU A 450 -6.17 4.20 -6.00
N PHE A 451 -5.57 4.83 -6.99
CA PHE A 451 -4.13 4.99 -7.07
C PHE A 451 -3.76 6.35 -7.67
N ARG A 452 -2.52 6.75 -7.44
CA ARG A 452 -1.94 8.03 -7.87
C ARG A 452 -1.08 7.91 -9.11
#